data_AF-A0A380CRJ8-F1
#
_entry.id   AF-A0A380CRJ8-F1
#
_cell.length_a   1.000
_cell.length_b   1.000
_cell.length_c   1.000
_cell.angle_alpha   90.00
_cell.angle_beta   90.00
_cell.angle_gamma   90.00
#
_symmetry.space_group_name_H-M   'P 1'
#
loop_
_entity.id
_entity.type
_entity.pdbx_description
1 polymer ?
#
loop_
_entity_poly.entity_id
_entity_poly.type
_entity_poly.pdbx_seq_one_letter_code
_entity_poly.pdbx_strand_id
1 'polypeptide(L)'
;MSVAALKNLSTDYRNFATSLLLPGGATYIQDDNKVNPQTGYGLIEATQVFDNIYPQREGTVTAVVAGDGNWDKFTDTSIDFDVNDYLLSTPAKIAFNTGQLAGYEFPLKSYNHATKQFVIAQNTDDNLTLPTNLIRPAVGDKYILIDIRMPQAYVDAAESKLLAAAQAYYAKNSDPSLNFTYSVECDPIWFRDQNVNVLLGNTVIIFDNDLGINGEIRIAAYKRDLQIPSKYELEISDSIGANEIIRQYAQQQRTLQLIESSGLLDINQIRKNIFLNRLSEQDGYLMLSGTKIKSGFADQAAIAARALIADHAVFAELANRAYTSDYALDSDKWDGRQFADYLDQPVRVNDPVRHKSLSSPSYVSGATGHGFKINEDGSAEFDSISNPERIKCCYFKHS
;
A
#
# COMPACT_ATOMS: atom_id res chain seq x y z
N MET A 1 14.13 5.08 22.38
CA MET A 1 13.80 6.48 22.05
C MET A 1 12.60 6.51 21.09
N SER A 2 11.63 7.39 21.32
CA SER A 2 10.50 7.55 20.38
C SER A 2 10.51 8.98 19.86
N VAL A 3 10.60 9.13 18.55
CA VAL A 3 10.83 10.41 17.88
C VAL A 3 9.76 10.60 16.81
N ALA A 4 9.14 11.77 16.73
CA ALA A 4 8.13 12.09 15.71
C ALA A 4 8.55 13.32 14.87
N ALA A 5 7.83 13.57 13.77
CA ALA A 5 8.20 14.61 12.81
C ALA A 5 8.20 16.03 13.42
N LEU A 6 9.20 16.83 13.07
CA LEU A 6 9.30 18.27 13.37
C LEU A 6 8.47 19.09 12.38
N LYS A 7 7.16 18.83 12.34
CA LYS A 7 6.22 19.60 11.52
C LYS A 7 5.32 20.40 12.44
N ASN A 8 5.05 21.63 12.06
CA ASN A 8 4.11 22.53 12.74
C ASN A 8 4.43 22.85 14.23
N LEU A 9 5.71 22.90 14.58
CA LEU A 9 6.19 23.23 15.91
C LEU A 9 6.93 24.58 15.89
N SER A 10 6.94 25.27 17.03
CA SER A 10 7.73 26.48 17.19
C SER A 10 9.22 26.15 17.28
N THR A 11 10.08 27.11 16.92
CA THR A 11 11.55 26.91 16.93
C THR A 11 12.09 26.70 18.34
N ASP A 12 11.42 27.23 19.36
CA ASP A 12 11.77 27.11 20.78
C ASP A 12 11.11 25.92 21.49
N TYR A 13 10.38 25.07 20.74
CA TYR A 13 9.66 23.92 21.29
C TYR A 13 10.57 23.07 22.19
N ARG A 14 10.18 22.93 23.47
CA ARG A 14 10.86 22.10 24.49
C ARG A 14 12.39 22.24 24.48
N ASN A 15 12.89 23.47 24.62
CA ASN A 15 14.32 23.79 24.58
C ASN A 15 14.98 23.45 23.23
N PHE A 16 14.37 23.89 22.12
CA PHE A 16 14.87 23.69 20.76
C PHE A 16 14.97 22.21 20.35
N ALA A 17 14.02 21.38 20.80
CA ALA A 17 13.96 19.99 20.41
C ALA A 17 13.73 19.87 18.89
N THR A 18 14.45 18.95 18.26
CA THR A 18 14.40 18.73 16.80
C THR A 18 13.30 17.76 16.37
N SER A 19 12.39 17.40 17.28
CA SER A 19 11.31 16.44 17.05
C SER A 19 10.19 16.63 18.07
N LEU A 20 8.99 16.12 17.76
CA LEU A 20 7.92 16.02 18.75
C LEU A 20 8.33 15.01 19.82
N LEU A 21 8.28 15.45 21.08
CA LEU A 21 8.62 14.67 22.27
C LEU A 21 7.37 14.06 22.91
N LEU A 22 7.58 13.09 23.82
CA LEU A 22 6.50 12.57 24.65
C LEU A 22 6.01 13.64 25.65
N PRO A 23 4.80 13.47 26.21
CA PRO A 23 4.25 14.40 27.18
C PRO A 23 5.23 14.74 28.30
N GLY A 24 5.35 16.03 28.62
CA GLY A 24 6.29 16.53 29.63
C GLY A 24 7.75 16.64 29.15
N GLY A 25 8.05 16.36 27.88
CA GLY A 25 9.40 16.41 27.32
C GLY A 25 10.20 15.13 27.54
N ALA A 26 9.52 14.02 27.84
CA ALA A 26 10.18 12.71 27.92
C ALA A 26 10.65 12.25 26.53
N THR A 27 11.77 11.52 26.50
CA THR A 27 12.41 11.05 25.25
C THR A 27 12.32 9.53 25.06
N TYR A 28 11.90 8.80 26.10
CA TYR A 28 11.78 7.34 26.10
C TYR A 28 10.63 6.87 26.99
N ILE A 29 10.24 5.61 26.78
CA ILE A 29 9.34 4.84 27.62
C ILE A 29 10.13 3.62 28.10
N GLN A 30 10.01 3.30 29.38
CA GLN A 30 10.69 2.17 30.01
C GLN A 30 9.81 1.61 31.14
N ASP A 31 9.85 0.29 31.31
CA ASP A 31 9.40 -0.41 32.50
C ASP A 31 10.63 -0.90 33.28
N ASP A 32 10.81 -0.36 34.49
CA ASP A 32 11.96 -0.66 35.36
C ASP A 32 12.04 -2.14 35.75
N ASN A 33 10.90 -2.84 35.83
CA ASN A 33 10.89 -4.26 36.15
C ASN A 33 11.43 -5.10 34.99
N LYS A 34 11.15 -4.69 33.75
CA LYS A 34 11.61 -5.39 32.54
C LYS A 34 13.09 -5.17 32.28
N VAL A 35 13.64 -4.00 32.57
CA VAL A 35 15.07 -3.72 32.34
C VAL A 35 15.98 -4.21 33.45
N ASN A 36 15.42 -4.59 34.61
CA ASN A 36 16.19 -5.12 35.72
C ASN A 36 16.88 -6.44 35.30
N PRO A 37 18.22 -6.55 35.38
CA PRO A 37 18.94 -7.74 34.92
C PRO A 37 18.80 -8.95 35.87
N GLN A 38 18.31 -8.75 37.09
CA GLN A 38 18.07 -9.82 38.06
C GLN A 38 16.62 -10.37 38.01
N THR A 39 15.65 -9.54 37.64
CA THR A 39 14.22 -9.89 37.71
C THR A 39 13.46 -9.76 36.39
N GLY A 40 14.09 -9.20 35.35
CA GLY A 40 13.51 -8.95 34.04
C GLY A 40 14.41 -9.47 32.91
N TYR A 41 14.38 -8.79 31.76
CA TYR A 41 15.07 -9.19 30.53
C TYR A 41 16.41 -8.47 30.31
N GLY A 42 16.74 -7.49 31.16
CA GLY A 42 17.86 -6.58 30.93
C GLY A 42 17.55 -5.42 29.99
N LEU A 43 18.49 -4.49 29.84
CA LEU A 43 18.30 -3.28 29.04
C LEU A 43 18.59 -3.55 27.55
N ILE A 44 17.56 -3.36 26.72
CA ILE A 44 17.69 -3.29 25.26
C ILE A 44 17.16 -1.95 24.79
N GLU A 45 17.97 -1.20 24.04
CA GLU A 45 17.60 0.09 23.49
C GLU A 45 17.14 -0.04 22.03
N ALA A 46 16.01 0.58 21.71
CA ALA A 46 15.50 0.67 20.36
C ALA A 46 14.93 2.07 20.07
N THR A 47 14.99 2.49 18.82
CA THR A 47 14.42 3.77 18.35
C THR A 47 13.31 3.52 17.35
N GLN A 48 12.14 4.09 17.60
CA GLN A 48 11.00 4.07 16.68
C GLN A 48 10.64 5.49 16.27
N VAL A 49 10.52 5.71 14.96
CA VAL A 49 10.14 7.00 14.37
C VAL A 49 8.68 6.98 13.95
N PHE A 50 7.94 8.04 14.26
CA PHE A 50 6.52 8.21 13.93
C PHE A 50 6.30 9.47 13.08
N ASP A 51 6.62 9.40 11.78
CA ASP A 51 6.59 10.57 10.88
C ASP A 51 5.19 11.18 10.67
N ASN A 52 4.15 10.35 10.84
CA ASN A 52 2.76 10.77 10.64
C ASN A 52 2.12 11.38 11.90
N ILE A 53 2.84 11.41 13.02
CA ILE A 53 2.37 12.02 14.27
C ILE A 53 3.06 13.36 14.45
N TYR A 54 2.30 14.43 14.25
CA TYR A 54 2.75 15.81 14.47
C TYR A 54 1.53 16.68 14.79
N PRO A 55 1.70 17.87 15.37
CA PRO A 55 0.62 18.82 15.60
C PRO A 55 -0.08 19.18 14.28
N GLN A 56 -1.32 18.73 14.13
CA GLN A 56 -2.08 18.97 12.91
C GLN A 56 -3.58 19.00 13.20
N ARG A 57 -4.28 19.72 12.33
CA ARG A 57 -5.74 19.83 12.28
C ARG A 57 -6.14 19.49 10.86
N GLU A 58 -7.01 18.49 10.70
CA GLU A 58 -7.67 18.24 9.43
C GLU A 58 -8.89 19.16 9.31
N GLY A 59 -8.78 20.15 8.44
CA GLY A 59 -9.87 21.07 8.10
C GLY A 59 -10.76 20.51 6.98
N THR A 60 -11.96 21.11 6.86
CA THR A 60 -12.89 20.79 5.77
C THR A 60 -13.34 22.09 5.11
N VAL A 61 -13.31 22.14 3.78
CA VAL A 61 -13.83 23.27 3.03
C VAL A 61 -15.35 23.29 3.15
N THR A 62 -15.89 24.34 3.79
CA THR A 62 -17.32 24.52 4.02
C THR A 62 -17.98 25.41 2.97
N ALA A 63 -17.22 26.31 2.35
CA ALA A 63 -17.72 27.17 1.28
C ALA A 63 -16.58 27.59 0.32
N VAL A 64 -16.96 27.92 -0.91
CA VAL A 64 -16.07 28.46 -1.95
C VAL A 64 -16.73 29.68 -2.58
N VAL A 65 -15.93 30.61 -3.11
CA VAL A 65 -16.46 31.81 -3.76
C VAL A 65 -16.73 31.49 -5.23
N ALA A 66 -17.97 31.70 -5.68
CA ALA A 66 -18.38 31.42 -7.05
C ALA A 66 -17.79 32.43 -8.06
N GLY A 67 -17.78 32.03 -9.33
CA GLY A 67 -17.29 32.85 -10.45
C GLY A 67 -15.83 32.59 -10.84
N ASP A 68 -15.47 33.04 -12.03
CA ASP A 68 -14.10 32.98 -12.54
C ASP A 68 -13.21 33.96 -11.79
N GLY A 69 -11.95 33.56 -11.55
CA GLY A 69 -10.97 34.36 -10.81
C GLY A 69 -11.06 34.24 -9.28
N ASN A 70 -11.97 33.40 -8.76
CA ASN A 70 -12.10 33.09 -7.33
C ASN A 70 -11.60 31.67 -6.98
N TRP A 71 -10.74 31.10 -7.83
CA TRP A 71 -10.16 29.77 -7.65
C TRP A 71 -9.24 29.65 -6.42
N ASP A 72 -8.82 30.77 -5.85
CA ASP A 72 -7.89 30.89 -4.72
C ASP A 72 -8.58 30.93 -3.35
N LYS A 73 -9.91 31.01 -3.30
CA LYS A 73 -10.64 31.32 -2.06
C LYS A 73 -11.52 30.17 -1.60
N PHE A 74 -11.35 29.79 -0.34
CA PHE A 74 -12.23 28.85 0.33
C PHE A 74 -12.41 29.22 1.81
N THR A 75 -13.44 28.67 2.44
CA THR A 75 -13.80 28.95 3.84
C THR A 75 -13.89 27.65 4.61
N ASP A 76 -13.48 27.67 5.87
CA ASP A 76 -13.66 26.58 6.82
C ASP A 76 -14.26 27.14 8.12
N THR A 77 -15.57 26.96 8.31
CA THR A 77 -16.26 27.49 9.50
C THR A 77 -15.87 26.79 10.80
N SER A 78 -15.24 25.61 10.72
CA SER A 78 -14.87 24.80 11.88
C SER A 78 -13.49 25.15 12.45
N ILE A 79 -12.74 26.06 11.83
CA ILE A 79 -11.47 26.51 12.41
C ILE A 79 -11.73 27.30 13.70
N ASP A 80 -10.99 26.94 14.74
CA ASP A 80 -11.19 27.34 16.14
C ASP A 80 -10.11 28.31 16.65
N PHE A 81 -9.17 28.71 15.79
CA PHE A 81 -8.13 29.69 16.10
C PHE A 81 -7.88 30.66 14.94
N ASP A 82 -7.24 31.79 15.22
CA ASP A 82 -6.77 32.72 14.19
C ASP A 82 -5.41 32.27 13.65
N VAL A 83 -5.35 31.82 12.40
CA VAL A 83 -4.11 31.33 11.76
C VAL A 83 -3.01 32.39 11.76
N ASN A 84 -3.37 33.68 11.70
CA ASN A 84 -2.40 34.77 11.66
C ASN A 84 -1.54 34.86 12.94
N ASP A 85 -2.07 34.43 14.08
CA ASP A 85 -1.35 34.42 15.36
C ASP A 85 -0.28 33.32 15.42
N TYR A 86 -0.35 32.35 14.51
CA TYR A 86 0.40 31.10 14.53
C TYR A 86 1.36 30.95 13.33
N LEU A 87 1.58 32.01 12.57
CA LEU A 87 2.55 32.00 11.46
C LEU A 87 3.99 31.90 11.97
N LEU A 88 4.83 31.18 11.23
CA LEU A 88 6.28 31.11 11.42
C LEU A 88 6.99 32.09 10.49
N SER A 89 8.31 32.23 10.62
CA SER A 89 9.14 32.98 9.66
C SER A 89 9.13 32.35 8.26
N THR A 90 8.90 31.04 8.18
CA THR A 90 8.67 30.32 6.93
C THR A 90 7.23 30.55 6.45
N PRO A 91 7.00 30.76 5.14
CA PRO A 91 5.65 30.92 4.61
C PRO A 91 4.78 29.70 4.92
N ALA A 92 3.66 29.93 5.59
CA ALA A 92 2.66 28.90 5.83
C ALA A 92 2.11 28.37 4.49
N LYS A 93 1.71 27.10 4.46
CA LYS A 93 1.05 26.51 3.29
C LYS A 93 -0.15 25.69 3.69
N ILE A 94 -0.96 25.37 2.69
CA ILE A 94 -2.12 24.50 2.78
C ILE A 94 -1.85 23.29 1.90
N ALA A 95 -1.93 22.09 2.47
CA ALA A 95 -1.91 20.85 1.70
C ALA A 95 -3.31 20.23 1.68
N PHE A 96 -3.81 19.90 0.48
CA PHE A 96 -5.11 19.24 0.35
C PHE A 96 -4.93 17.71 0.40
N ASN A 97 -5.72 17.05 1.23
CA ASN A 97 -5.75 15.59 1.37
C ASN A 97 -6.76 14.96 0.40
N THR A 98 -7.81 15.69 0.01
CA THR A 98 -8.86 15.24 -0.90
C THR A 98 -9.23 16.32 -1.91
N GLY A 99 -10.07 15.98 -2.88
CA GLY A 99 -10.53 16.92 -3.92
C GLY A 99 -9.64 16.94 -5.16
N GLN A 100 -9.84 17.96 -5.99
CA GLN A 100 -9.10 18.13 -7.24
C GLN A 100 -7.65 18.59 -7.03
N LEU A 101 -7.39 19.22 -5.87
CA LEU A 101 -6.07 19.74 -5.47
C LEU A 101 -5.34 18.81 -4.50
N ALA A 102 -5.87 17.61 -4.28
CA ALA A 102 -5.25 16.62 -3.40
C ALA A 102 -3.78 16.36 -3.80
N GLY A 103 -2.89 16.21 -2.83
CA GLY A 103 -1.46 15.95 -3.06
C GLY A 103 -0.62 17.19 -3.38
N TYR A 104 -1.23 18.37 -3.51
CA TYR A 104 -0.50 19.63 -3.71
C TYR A 104 -0.46 20.47 -2.45
N GLU A 105 0.67 21.17 -2.29
CA GLU A 105 0.87 22.22 -1.30
C GLU A 105 0.75 23.59 -1.97
N PHE A 106 0.00 24.51 -1.36
CA PHE A 106 -0.20 25.87 -1.84
C PHE A 106 0.22 26.87 -0.76
N PRO A 107 1.08 27.85 -1.07
CA PRO A 107 1.41 28.91 -0.12
C PRO A 107 0.16 29.66 0.32
N LEU A 108 0.05 29.91 1.63
CA LEU A 108 -1.02 30.74 2.18
C LEU A 108 -0.72 32.20 1.84
N LYS A 109 -1.61 32.83 1.07
CA LYS A 109 -1.49 34.25 0.71
C LYS A 109 -2.07 35.15 1.80
N SER A 110 -3.25 34.81 2.30
CA SER A 110 -3.87 35.49 3.44
C SER A 110 -4.96 34.66 4.09
N TYR A 111 -5.27 34.99 5.34
CA TYR A 111 -6.39 34.42 6.08
C TYR A 111 -7.16 35.52 6.81
N ASN A 112 -8.49 35.49 6.71
CA ASN A 112 -9.39 36.39 7.43
C ASN A 112 -10.16 35.59 8.49
N HIS A 113 -9.90 35.85 9.77
CA HIS A 113 -10.52 35.11 10.86
C HIS A 113 -12.01 35.40 11.04
N ALA A 114 -12.46 36.64 10.80
CA ALA A 114 -13.86 37.01 10.95
C ALA A 114 -14.77 36.27 9.97
N THR A 115 -14.30 36.05 8.73
CA THR A 115 -15.02 35.28 7.70
C THR A 115 -14.56 33.84 7.60
N LYS A 116 -13.51 33.45 8.34
CA LYS A 116 -12.82 32.15 8.28
C LYS A 116 -12.41 31.74 6.86
N GLN A 117 -12.03 32.74 6.05
CA GLN A 117 -11.70 32.58 4.64
C GLN A 117 -10.18 32.53 4.45
N PHE A 118 -9.75 31.55 3.68
CA PHE A 118 -8.39 31.35 3.20
C PHE A 118 -8.26 31.86 1.78
N VAL A 119 -7.09 32.43 1.48
CA VAL A 119 -6.65 32.77 0.13
C VAL A 119 -5.31 32.07 -0.11
N ILE A 120 -5.23 31.22 -1.12
CA ILE A 120 -4.02 30.49 -1.49
C ILE A 120 -3.35 31.10 -2.72
N ALA A 121 -2.02 31.03 -2.78
CA ALA A 121 -1.28 31.36 -3.99
C ALA A 121 -1.24 30.16 -4.95
N GLN A 122 -0.90 30.42 -6.21
CA GLN A 122 -0.63 29.34 -7.13
C GLN A 122 0.68 28.64 -6.77
N ASN A 123 0.66 27.32 -6.90
CA ASN A 123 1.85 26.52 -7.05
C ASN A 123 2.17 26.41 -8.56
N THR A 124 3.39 26.79 -8.94
CA THR A 124 3.88 26.77 -10.33
C THR A 124 4.91 25.67 -10.59
N ASP A 125 5.07 24.73 -9.66
CA ASP A 125 6.00 23.62 -9.80
C ASP A 125 5.53 22.64 -10.90
N ASP A 126 6.48 21.96 -11.55
CA ASP A 126 6.24 20.92 -12.57
C ASP A 126 5.48 21.35 -13.85
N ASN A 127 5.70 22.57 -14.35
CA ASN A 127 5.08 23.09 -15.58
C ASN A 127 3.53 23.17 -15.54
N LEU A 128 2.91 23.00 -14.37
CA LEU A 128 1.47 23.11 -14.18
C LEU A 128 1.17 24.14 -13.09
N THR A 129 0.42 25.19 -13.45
CA THR A 129 0.00 26.22 -12.51
C THR A 129 -1.36 25.86 -11.92
N LEU A 130 -1.40 25.58 -10.62
CA LEU A 130 -2.63 25.31 -9.86
C LEU A 130 -2.74 26.26 -8.67
N PRO A 131 -3.94 26.60 -8.20
CA PRO A 131 -5.25 26.25 -8.77
C PRO A 131 -5.57 27.05 -10.06
N THR A 132 -6.60 26.62 -10.78
CA THR A 132 -7.18 27.27 -11.96
C THR A 132 -8.70 27.40 -11.80
N ASN A 133 -9.40 28.08 -12.73
CA ASN A 133 -10.87 28.12 -12.70
C ASN A 133 -11.53 26.73 -12.77
N LEU A 134 -10.86 25.75 -13.40
CA LEU A 134 -11.37 24.39 -13.56
C LEU A 134 -10.94 23.45 -12.42
N ILE A 135 -9.70 23.59 -11.95
CA ILE A 135 -9.14 22.81 -10.83
C ILE A 135 -8.97 23.73 -9.63
N ARG A 136 -9.89 23.65 -8.68
CA ARG A 136 -9.94 24.54 -7.51
C ARG A 136 -10.50 23.82 -6.28
N PRO A 137 -10.39 24.39 -5.06
CA PRO A 137 -11.03 23.81 -3.90
C PRO A 137 -12.55 23.70 -4.13
N ALA A 138 -13.14 22.65 -3.59
CA ALA A 138 -14.58 22.41 -3.59
C ALA A 138 -15.09 22.16 -2.16
N VAL A 139 -16.39 22.39 -1.95
CA VAL A 139 -17.03 22.10 -0.66
C VAL A 139 -16.92 20.60 -0.36
N GLY A 140 -16.44 20.26 0.84
CA GLY A 140 -16.19 18.88 1.29
C GLY A 140 -14.71 18.46 1.21
N ASP A 141 -13.85 19.21 0.51
CA ASP A 141 -12.43 18.90 0.43
C ASP A 141 -11.75 19.01 1.80
N LYS A 142 -10.82 18.10 2.08
CA LYS A 142 -10.05 18.03 3.32
C LYS A 142 -8.66 18.62 3.11
N TYR A 143 -8.18 19.36 4.09
CA TYR A 143 -6.87 20.01 4.03
C TYR A 143 -6.19 20.03 5.39
N ILE A 144 -4.88 20.24 5.39
CA ILE A 144 -4.07 20.50 6.58
C ILE A 144 -3.26 21.78 6.39
N LEU A 145 -2.96 22.45 7.50
CA LEU A 145 -2.03 23.57 7.54
C LEU A 145 -0.63 23.03 7.81
N ILE A 146 0.34 23.52 7.05
CA ILE A 146 1.75 23.20 7.21
C ILE A 146 2.58 24.47 7.36
N ASP A 147 3.77 24.33 7.95
CA ASP A 147 4.70 25.43 8.23
C ASP A 147 4.12 26.52 9.15
N ILE A 148 3.31 26.12 10.14
CA ILE A 148 2.74 27.00 11.18
C ILE A 148 3.06 26.48 12.59
N ARG A 149 3.16 27.34 13.60
CA ARG A 149 3.24 26.87 15.00
C ARG A 149 1.84 26.53 15.48
N MET A 150 1.48 25.26 15.62
CA MET A 150 0.13 24.92 16.06
C MET A 150 -0.18 25.39 17.49
N PRO A 151 -1.44 25.73 17.82
CA PRO A 151 -1.84 26.06 19.18
C PRO A 151 -1.50 24.94 20.17
N GLN A 152 -1.26 25.30 21.43
CA GLN A 152 -0.81 24.35 22.47
C GLN A 152 -1.73 23.12 22.59
N ALA A 153 -3.05 23.29 22.47
CA ALA A 153 -4.00 22.18 22.51
C ALA A 153 -3.73 21.10 21.44
N TYR A 154 -3.33 21.50 20.23
CA TYR A 154 -2.98 20.58 19.14
C TYR A 154 -1.60 19.95 19.35
N VAL A 155 -0.68 20.67 19.99
CA VAL A 155 0.62 20.12 20.41
C VAL A 155 0.44 19.04 21.47
N ASP A 156 -0.31 19.33 22.54
CA ASP A 156 -0.60 18.37 23.62
C ASP A 156 -1.35 17.14 23.11
N ALA A 157 -2.29 17.33 22.18
CA ALA A 157 -2.99 16.23 21.52
C ALA A 157 -2.04 15.36 20.67
N ALA A 158 -1.07 15.96 19.98
CA ALA A 158 -0.05 15.23 19.23
C ALA A 158 0.93 14.49 20.16
N GLU A 159 1.39 15.12 21.25
CA GLU A 159 2.21 14.47 22.28
C GLU A 159 1.46 13.25 22.87
N SER A 160 0.16 13.39 23.13
CA SER A 160 -0.68 12.30 23.66
C SER A 160 -0.87 11.15 22.66
N LYS A 161 -1.08 11.48 21.37
CA LYS A 161 -1.12 10.47 20.29
C LYS A 161 0.21 9.74 20.15
N LEU A 162 1.34 10.47 20.26
CA LEU A 162 2.67 9.89 20.24
C LEU A 162 2.87 8.94 21.41
N LEU A 163 2.45 9.32 22.63
CA LEU A 163 2.52 8.45 23.80
C LEU A 163 1.74 7.16 23.59
N ALA A 164 0.49 7.24 23.12
CA ALA A 164 -0.34 6.06 22.87
C ALA A 164 0.29 5.12 21.82
N ALA A 165 0.79 5.68 20.71
CA ALA A 165 1.47 4.90 19.66
C ALA A 165 2.78 4.28 20.17
N ALA A 166 3.57 5.03 20.92
CA ALA A 166 4.82 4.56 21.51
C ALA A 166 4.58 3.50 22.58
N GLN A 167 3.54 3.62 23.41
CA GLN A 167 3.14 2.60 24.39
C GLN A 167 2.66 1.32 23.70
N ALA A 168 1.85 1.42 22.65
CA ALA A 168 1.42 0.25 21.88
C ALA A 168 2.61 -0.47 21.22
N TYR A 169 3.54 0.30 20.64
CA TYR A 169 4.78 -0.25 20.11
C TYR A 169 5.64 -0.89 21.22
N TYR A 170 5.81 -0.22 22.35
CA TYR A 170 6.58 -0.72 23.48
C TYR A 170 5.98 -2.01 24.04
N ALA A 171 4.67 -2.07 24.30
CA ALA A 171 4.01 -3.25 24.80
C ALA A 171 4.20 -4.47 23.87
N LYS A 172 4.14 -4.25 22.55
CA LYS A 172 4.35 -5.30 21.55
C LYS A 172 5.80 -5.81 21.49
N ASN A 173 6.79 -4.94 21.73
CA ASN A 173 8.20 -5.26 21.49
C ASN A 173 9.05 -5.43 22.75
N SER A 174 8.57 -5.00 23.91
CA SER A 174 9.28 -5.05 25.20
C SER A 174 9.18 -6.39 25.91
N ASP A 175 8.27 -7.25 25.48
CA ASP A 175 8.13 -8.60 26.03
C ASP A 175 8.71 -9.62 25.04
N PRO A 176 9.81 -10.32 25.39
CA PRO A 176 10.32 -11.43 24.61
C PRO A 176 9.25 -12.50 24.35
N SER A 177 8.28 -12.63 25.25
CA SER A 177 7.18 -13.58 25.12
C SER A 177 6.17 -13.22 24.02
N LEU A 178 6.35 -12.11 23.30
CA LEU A 178 5.49 -11.72 22.18
C LEU A 178 6.24 -11.75 20.83
N ASN A 179 7.56 -11.94 20.87
CA ASN A 179 8.47 -11.97 19.70
C ASN A 179 9.35 -13.23 19.75
N PHE A 180 8.76 -14.39 20.03
CA PHE A 180 9.48 -15.66 20.10
C PHE A 180 10.08 -16.00 18.73
N THR A 181 11.39 -15.91 18.56
CA THR A 181 12.12 -16.71 17.59
C THR A 181 13.27 -17.36 18.35
N TYR A 182 13.13 -18.64 18.67
CA TYR A 182 14.17 -19.40 19.37
C TYR A 182 14.77 -20.42 18.42
N SER A 183 16.10 -20.47 18.37
CA SER A 183 16.84 -21.57 17.77
C SER A 183 17.12 -22.60 18.86
N VAL A 184 16.58 -23.80 18.70
CA VAL A 184 16.74 -24.92 19.64
C VAL A 184 17.47 -26.05 18.95
N GLU A 185 18.61 -26.46 19.53
CA GLU A 185 19.27 -27.70 19.13
C GLU A 185 18.61 -28.88 19.84
N CYS A 186 18.12 -29.84 19.06
CA CYS A 186 17.47 -31.03 19.58
C CYS A 186 18.47 -32.12 19.93
N ASP A 187 18.21 -32.87 21.01
CA ASP A 187 18.99 -34.07 21.34
C ASP A 187 18.75 -35.18 20.29
N PRO A 188 19.78 -35.54 19.50
CA PRO A 188 19.64 -36.52 18.42
C PRO A 188 19.40 -37.96 18.91
N ILE A 189 19.74 -38.28 20.17
CA ILE A 189 19.50 -39.60 20.76
C ILE A 189 18.00 -39.71 21.09
N TRP A 190 17.46 -38.73 21.80
CA TRP A 190 16.05 -38.73 22.17
C TRP A 190 15.12 -38.69 20.93
N PHE A 191 15.46 -37.87 19.92
CA PHE A 191 14.70 -37.81 18.66
C PHE A 191 14.67 -39.14 17.92
N ARG A 192 15.79 -39.89 17.96
CA ARG A 192 15.88 -41.21 17.36
C ARG A 192 15.06 -42.24 18.14
N ASP A 193 15.18 -42.25 19.46
CA ASP A 193 14.52 -43.23 20.32
C ASP A 193 13.00 -43.06 20.34
N GLN A 194 12.53 -41.81 20.24
CA GLN A 194 11.09 -41.48 20.16
C GLN A 194 10.55 -41.46 18.71
N ASN A 195 11.40 -41.72 17.70
CA ASN A 195 11.06 -41.67 16.28
C ASN A 195 10.32 -40.38 15.88
N VAL A 196 10.84 -39.24 16.34
CA VAL A 196 10.20 -37.92 16.17
C VAL A 196 10.28 -37.49 14.71
N ASN A 197 9.11 -37.20 14.13
CA ASN A 197 9.02 -36.59 12.81
C ASN A 197 8.67 -35.10 12.95
N VAL A 198 9.63 -34.23 12.62
CA VAL A 198 9.46 -32.78 12.68
C VAL A 198 8.71 -32.31 11.44
N LEU A 199 7.56 -31.66 11.64
CA LEU A 199 6.77 -31.04 10.57
C LEU A 199 6.65 -29.54 10.85
N LEU A 200 6.83 -28.73 9.79
CA LEU A 200 6.58 -27.30 9.87
C LEU A 200 5.10 -27.04 10.17
N GLY A 201 4.84 -26.05 11.02
CA GLY A 201 3.48 -25.70 11.43
C GLY A 201 2.95 -26.51 12.61
N ASN A 202 3.59 -27.62 12.98
CA ASN A 202 3.30 -28.29 14.25
C ASN A 202 3.84 -27.45 15.42
N THR A 203 3.29 -27.70 16.60
CA THR A 203 3.65 -27.03 17.84
C THR A 203 4.50 -27.92 18.75
N VAL A 204 5.34 -27.28 19.55
CA VAL A 204 6.15 -27.90 20.60
C VAL A 204 5.92 -27.17 21.91
N ILE A 205 5.94 -27.90 23.02
CA ILE A 205 5.85 -27.30 24.35
C ILE A 205 7.27 -26.96 24.80
N ILE A 206 7.50 -25.68 25.11
CA ILE A 206 8.76 -25.20 25.68
C ILE A 206 8.55 -24.89 27.15
N PHE A 207 9.53 -25.32 27.95
CA PHE A 207 9.61 -24.99 29.35
C PHE A 207 10.99 -24.40 29.65
N ASP A 208 11.03 -23.12 30.03
CA ASP A 208 12.22 -22.39 30.46
C ASP A 208 11.88 -21.61 31.74
N ASN A 209 12.41 -22.07 32.88
CA ASN A 209 12.13 -21.46 34.18
C ASN A 209 12.80 -20.09 34.37
N ASP A 210 13.97 -19.89 33.76
CA ASP A 210 14.75 -18.66 33.93
C ASP A 210 14.10 -17.51 33.17
N LEU A 211 13.51 -17.82 32.01
CA LEU A 211 12.74 -16.86 31.20
C LEU A 211 11.23 -16.87 31.50
N GLY A 212 10.77 -17.75 32.40
CA GLY A 212 9.35 -17.90 32.75
C GLY A 212 8.47 -18.39 31.60
N ILE A 213 9.03 -19.11 30.63
CA ILE A 213 8.32 -19.61 29.46
C ILE A 213 7.74 -20.98 29.78
N ASN A 214 6.42 -21.10 29.67
CA ASN A 214 5.71 -22.37 29.72
C ASN A 214 4.56 -22.29 28.71
N GLY A 215 4.83 -22.71 27.48
CA GLY A 215 3.92 -22.45 26.37
C GLY A 215 4.13 -23.37 25.19
N GLU A 216 3.07 -23.51 24.41
CA GLU A 216 3.05 -24.25 23.16
C GLU A 216 3.37 -23.29 22.00
N ILE A 217 4.47 -23.53 21.30
CA ILE A 217 5.01 -22.66 20.24
C ILE A 217 5.14 -23.44 18.94
N ARG A 218 4.79 -22.80 17.81
CA ARG A 218 4.87 -23.41 16.49
C ARG A 218 6.31 -23.52 15.97
N ILE A 219 6.64 -24.63 15.33
CA ILE A 219 7.86 -24.82 14.53
C ILE A 219 7.72 -24.01 13.24
N ALA A 220 8.51 -22.94 13.13
CA ALA A 220 8.52 -22.03 11.99
C ALA A 220 9.50 -22.48 10.91
N ALA A 221 10.67 -22.99 11.30
CA ALA A 221 11.66 -23.58 10.40
C ALA A 221 12.46 -24.69 11.11
N TYR A 222 13.20 -25.48 10.36
CA TYR A 222 14.22 -26.36 10.92
C TYR A 222 15.39 -26.56 9.94
N LYS A 223 16.57 -26.85 10.47
CA LYS A 223 17.69 -27.45 9.72
C LYS A 223 17.85 -28.89 10.17
N ARG A 224 18.12 -29.78 9.23
CA ARG A 224 18.35 -31.21 9.49
C ARG A 224 19.66 -31.65 8.88
N ASP A 225 20.44 -32.39 9.65
CA ASP A 225 21.66 -33.02 9.18
C ASP A 225 21.33 -34.23 8.27
N LEU A 226 22.02 -34.34 7.12
CA LEU A 226 21.80 -35.44 6.16
C LEU A 226 22.57 -36.71 6.54
N GLN A 227 23.68 -36.59 7.27
CA GLN A 227 24.46 -37.73 7.75
C GLN A 227 23.87 -38.31 9.03
N ILE A 228 23.26 -37.45 9.88
CA ILE A 228 22.60 -37.84 11.12
C ILE A 228 21.12 -37.41 11.06
N PRO A 229 20.22 -38.27 10.54
CA PRO A 229 18.82 -37.89 10.29
C PRO A 229 18.02 -37.45 11.52
N SER A 230 18.48 -37.78 12.73
CA SER A 230 17.85 -37.38 14.00
C SER A 230 18.38 -36.05 14.56
N LYS A 231 19.39 -35.44 13.95
CA LYS A 231 19.93 -34.14 14.38
C LYS A 231 19.16 -32.99 13.72
N TYR A 232 18.43 -32.25 14.55
CA TYR A 232 17.63 -31.09 14.15
C TYR A 232 18.05 -29.84 14.91
N GLU A 233 18.03 -28.71 14.21
CA GLU A 233 18.01 -27.37 14.79
C GLU A 233 16.65 -26.77 14.43
N LEU A 234 15.79 -26.52 15.41
CA LEU A 234 14.45 -25.99 15.22
C LEU A 234 14.46 -24.48 15.41
N GLU A 235 13.77 -23.77 14.52
CA GLU A 235 13.39 -22.38 14.74
C GLU A 235 11.91 -22.36 15.13
N ILE A 236 11.62 -22.02 16.37
CA ILE A 236 10.27 -22.00 16.93
C ILE A 236 9.82 -20.56 17.13
N SER A 237 8.63 -20.26 16.62
CA SER A 237 8.06 -18.92 16.64
C SER A 237 6.54 -18.97 16.62
N ASP A 238 5.92 -18.34 17.62
CA ASP A 238 4.50 -18.02 17.63
C ASP A 238 4.19 -16.79 16.78
N SER A 239 5.22 -16.04 16.41
CA SER A 239 5.06 -15.09 15.33
C SER A 239 4.75 -15.89 14.06
N ILE A 240 3.55 -15.69 13.53
CA ILE A 240 3.37 -15.80 12.09
C ILE A 240 4.24 -14.69 11.54
N GLY A 241 5.54 -14.98 11.37
CA GLY A 241 6.42 -14.18 10.56
C GLY A 241 5.61 -13.84 9.33
N ALA A 242 5.30 -12.54 9.20
CA ALA A 242 4.35 -12.05 8.22
C ALA A 242 4.57 -12.87 6.95
N ASN A 243 3.52 -13.61 6.52
CA ASN A 243 3.56 -14.49 5.36
C ASN A 243 4.42 -13.79 4.29
N GLU A 244 5.22 -14.49 3.49
CA GLU A 244 6.07 -13.81 2.52
C GLU A 244 5.26 -12.79 1.69
N ILE A 245 3.98 -13.09 1.47
CA ILE A 245 2.92 -12.18 0.99
C ILE A 245 2.70 -10.92 1.86
N ILE A 246 2.54 -11.04 3.18
CA ILE A 246 2.43 -9.89 4.12
C ILE A 246 3.75 -9.12 4.24
N ARG A 247 4.93 -9.78 4.21
CA ARG A 247 6.24 -9.09 4.16
C ARG A 247 6.42 -8.34 2.86
N GLN A 248 6.06 -8.96 1.73
CA GLN A 248 5.99 -8.30 0.42
C GLN A 248 4.96 -7.18 0.44
N TYR A 249 3.80 -7.35 1.08
CA TYR A 249 2.79 -6.32 1.21
C TYR A 249 3.25 -5.16 2.08
N ALA A 250 3.97 -5.42 3.18
CA ALA A 250 4.56 -4.39 4.04
C ALA A 250 5.75 -3.71 3.37
N GLN A 251 6.57 -4.44 2.60
CA GLN A 251 7.59 -3.87 1.72
C GLN A 251 6.96 -3.05 0.61
N GLN A 252 5.88 -3.52 -0.01
CA GLN A 252 5.09 -2.77 -0.97
C GLN A 252 4.52 -1.52 -0.32
N GLN A 253 3.95 -1.58 0.88
CA GLN A 253 3.47 -0.39 1.61
C GLN A 253 4.60 0.58 1.94
N ARG A 254 5.76 0.10 2.40
CA ARG A 254 6.94 0.97 2.63
C ARG A 254 7.49 1.54 1.33
N THR A 255 7.48 0.75 0.26
CA THR A 255 7.94 1.18 -1.07
C THR A 255 6.94 2.16 -1.66
N LEU A 256 5.64 1.94 -1.51
CA LEU A 256 4.55 2.86 -1.85
C LEU A 256 4.66 4.14 -1.03
N GLN A 257 4.95 4.08 0.28
CA GLN A 257 5.19 5.26 1.12
C GLN A 257 6.47 6.00 0.70
N LEU A 258 7.55 5.29 0.40
CA LEU A 258 8.79 5.89 -0.10
C LEU A 258 8.55 6.54 -1.45
N ILE A 259 7.75 5.91 -2.29
CA ILE A 259 7.33 6.38 -3.60
C ILE A 259 6.37 7.59 -3.48
N GLU A 260 5.41 7.57 -2.55
CA GLU A 260 4.52 8.70 -2.24
C GLU A 260 5.32 9.88 -1.70
N SER A 261 6.24 9.63 -0.76
CA SER A 261 7.12 10.66 -0.19
C SER A 261 8.16 11.19 -1.19
N SER A 262 8.48 10.41 -2.24
CA SER A 262 9.31 10.85 -3.38
C SER A 262 8.47 11.36 -4.57
N GLY A 263 7.15 11.44 -4.43
CA GLY A 263 6.21 11.96 -5.42
C GLY A 263 5.89 11.03 -6.60
N LEU A 264 6.45 9.82 -6.69
CA LEU A 264 6.37 8.98 -7.90
C LEU A 264 5.04 8.18 -8.07
N LEU A 265 4.23 7.97 -7.02
CA LEU A 265 2.87 7.36 -7.10
C LEU A 265 1.85 8.08 -6.21
N ASP A 266 1.96 9.38 -5.98
CA ASP A 266 0.82 10.09 -5.42
C ASP A 266 -0.38 9.85 -6.36
N ILE A 267 -1.43 9.19 -5.86
CA ILE A 267 -2.66 8.90 -6.62
C ILE A 267 -3.19 10.19 -7.26
N ASN A 268 -2.89 11.34 -6.65
CA ASN A 268 -3.25 12.64 -7.18
C ASN A 268 -2.24 13.16 -8.21
N GLN A 269 -0.95 12.82 -8.15
CA GLN A 269 -0.02 12.98 -9.28
C GLN A 269 -0.36 12.06 -10.46
N ILE A 270 -0.80 10.83 -10.22
CA ILE A 270 -1.27 9.93 -11.29
C ILE A 270 -2.55 10.51 -11.91
N ARG A 271 -3.50 10.99 -11.09
CA ARG A 271 -4.67 11.75 -11.58
C ARG A 271 -4.27 13.03 -12.30
N LYS A 272 -3.26 13.77 -11.83
CA LYS A 272 -2.65 14.94 -12.50
C LYS A 272 -2.15 14.54 -13.87
N ASN A 273 -1.35 13.49 -13.98
CA ASN A 273 -0.77 13.03 -15.25
C ASN A 273 -1.84 12.53 -16.22
N ILE A 274 -2.83 11.78 -15.73
CA ILE A 274 -3.99 11.34 -16.54
C ILE A 274 -4.84 12.54 -16.99
N PHE A 275 -5.06 13.51 -16.11
CA PHE A 275 -5.82 14.72 -16.41
C PHE A 275 -5.08 15.64 -17.39
N LEU A 276 -3.77 15.78 -17.25
CA LEU A 276 -2.89 16.49 -18.18
C LEU A 276 -2.91 15.85 -19.56
N ASN A 277 -2.86 14.52 -19.64
CA ASN A 277 -3.02 13.81 -20.92
C ASN A 277 -4.40 14.06 -21.53
N ARG A 278 -5.48 14.04 -20.73
CA ARG A 278 -6.84 14.27 -21.23
C ARG A 278 -7.10 15.71 -21.67
N LEU A 279 -6.50 16.70 -21.01
CA LEU A 279 -6.52 18.10 -21.44
C LEU A 279 -5.69 18.31 -22.71
N SER A 280 -4.55 17.63 -22.83
CA SER A 280 -3.73 17.61 -24.04
C SER A 280 -4.52 17.06 -25.24
N GLU A 281 -5.27 15.97 -25.02
CA GLU A 281 -6.16 15.36 -26.02
C GLU A 281 -7.33 16.27 -26.42
N GLN A 282 -7.88 17.08 -25.50
CA GLN A 282 -8.95 18.03 -25.82
C GLN A 282 -8.49 19.12 -26.81
N ASP A 283 -7.20 19.46 -26.81
CA ASP A 283 -6.59 20.39 -27.77
C ASP A 283 -6.00 19.67 -29.02
N GLY A 284 -6.07 18.34 -29.11
CA GLY A 284 -5.60 17.56 -30.27
C GLY A 284 -4.08 17.42 -30.39
N TYR A 285 -3.34 17.61 -29.30
CA TYR A 285 -1.88 17.46 -29.25
C TYR A 285 -1.48 16.54 -28.10
N LEU A 286 -0.36 15.83 -28.25
CA LEU A 286 0.26 15.01 -27.22
C LEU A 286 1.64 15.60 -26.93
N MET A 287 1.93 15.89 -25.66
CA MET A 287 3.22 16.42 -25.23
C MET A 287 4.16 15.26 -24.91
N LEU A 288 5.15 15.01 -25.77
CA LEU A 288 6.19 14.00 -25.53
C LEU A 288 7.55 14.68 -25.48
N SER A 289 8.28 14.52 -24.36
CA SER A 289 9.62 15.09 -24.15
C SER A 289 9.73 16.59 -24.51
N GLY A 290 8.77 17.39 -24.05
CA GLY A 290 8.77 18.85 -24.25
C GLY A 290 8.41 19.33 -25.65
N THR A 291 8.03 18.43 -26.57
CA THR A 291 7.63 18.79 -27.94
C THR A 291 6.14 18.51 -28.18
N LYS A 292 5.43 19.48 -28.76
CA LYS A 292 4.01 19.34 -29.16
C LYS A 292 3.90 18.48 -30.41
N ILE A 293 3.29 17.31 -30.32
CA ILE A 293 3.03 16.43 -31.47
C ILE A 293 1.52 16.30 -31.67
N LYS A 294 1.02 16.57 -32.88
CA LYS A 294 -0.43 16.49 -33.16
C LYS A 294 -0.88 15.03 -33.08
N SER A 295 -1.90 14.74 -32.27
CA SER A 295 -2.41 13.38 -32.05
C SER A 295 -2.97 12.84 -33.37
N GLY A 296 -2.24 11.93 -34.01
CA GLY A 296 -2.51 11.40 -35.36
C GLY A 296 -1.31 11.44 -36.32
N PHE A 297 -0.25 12.20 -36.00
CA PHE A 297 0.95 12.30 -36.88
C PHE A 297 2.18 11.53 -36.38
N ALA A 298 2.11 10.87 -35.21
CA ALA A 298 3.23 10.11 -34.66
C ALA A 298 3.66 8.95 -35.58
N ASP A 299 2.73 8.32 -36.29
CA ASP A 299 3.04 7.25 -37.24
C ASP A 299 3.69 7.77 -38.53
N GLN A 300 3.41 9.01 -38.95
CA GLN A 300 3.99 9.58 -40.17
C GLN A 300 5.46 10.01 -40.00
N ALA A 301 5.90 10.34 -38.78
CA ALA A 301 7.29 10.74 -38.51
C ALA A 301 8.27 9.56 -38.63
N ALA A 302 7.87 8.36 -38.17
CA ALA A 302 8.67 7.15 -38.33
C ALA A 302 8.75 6.68 -39.80
N ILE A 303 7.70 6.94 -40.58
CA ILE A 303 7.63 6.60 -42.01
C ILE A 303 8.48 7.56 -42.85
N ALA A 304 8.49 8.87 -42.55
CA ALA A 304 9.31 9.84 -43.29
C ALA A 304 10.82 9.62 -43.11
N ALA A 305 11.26 9.21 -41.92
CA ALA A 305 12.66 8.86 -41.65
C ALA A 305 13.10 7.56 -42.35
N ARG A 306 12.17 6.61 -42.54
CA ARG A 306 12.41 5.36 -43.27
C ARG A 306 12.35 5.53 -44.79
N ALA A 307 11.52 6.46 -45.29
CA ALA A 307 11.39 6.76 -46.71
C ALA A 307 12.67 7.37 -47.31
N LEU A 308 13.43 8.15 -46.53
CA LEU A 308 14.69 8.75 -47.00
C LEU A 308 15.82 7.71 -47.19
N ILE A 309 15.68 6.53 -46.61
CA ILE A 309 16.62 5.39 -46.73
C ILE A 309 16.16 4.41 -47.83
N ALA A 310 14.90 4.52 -48.29
CA ALA A 310 14.27 3.58 -49.20
C ALA A 310 14.41 3.92 -50.70
N ASP A 311 15.13 4.99 -51.06
CA ASP A 311 15.35 5.38 -52.46
C ASP A 311 16.21 4.35 -53.25
N HIS A 312 16.74 3.33 -52.57
CA HIS A 312 17.69 2.35 -53.12
C HIS A 312 17.26 0.86 -53.00
N ALA A 313 16.01 0.52 -52.71
CA ALA A 313 15.60 -0.89 -52.57
C ALA A 313 14.70 -1.38 -53.72
N VAL A 314 15.29 -2.23 -54.57
CA VAL A 314 14.79 -2.87 -55.82
C VAL A 314 13.59 -3.83 -55.62
N PHE A 315 12.78 -3.69 -54.58
CA PHE A 315 11.66 -4.61 -54.28
C PHE A 315 10.36 -3.91 -53.87
N ALA A 316 9.97 -2.86 -54.60
CA ALA A 316 8.72 -2.11 -54.39
C ALA A 316 7.44 -2.98 -54.40
N GLU A 317 7.46 -4.14 -55.06
CA GLU A 317 6.29 -5.02 -55.16
C GLU A 317 6.08 -5.90 -53.91
N LEU A 318 7.13 -6.13 -53.11
CA LEU A 318 7.03 -6.82 -51.82
C LEU A 318 6.57 -5.86 -50.71
N ALA A 319 6.97 -4.59 -50.77
CA ALA A 319 6.51 -3.55 -49.85
C ALA A 319 5.00 -3.25 -50.02
N ASN A 320 4.48 -3.27 -51.25
CA ASN A 320 3.06 -3.02 -51.50
C ASN A 320 2.14 -4.16 -50.98
N ARG A 321 2.68 -5.38 -50.85
CA ARG A 321 1.98 -6.51 -50.21
C ARG A 321 2.02 -6.47 -48.69
N ALA A 322 3.04 -5.85 -48.08
CA ALA A 322 3.04 -5.56 -46.64
C ALA A 322 2.05 -4.43 -46.30
N TYR A 323 1.96 -3.40 -47.16
CA TYR A 323 1.02 -2.28 -46.99
C TYR A 323 -0.46 -2.70 -47.06
N THR A 324 -0.79 -3.71 -47.87
CA THR A 324 -2.15 -4.29 -47.94
C THR A 324 -2.42 -5.37 -46.88
N SER A 325 -1.39 -5.80 -46.13
CA SER A 325 -1.53 -6.74 -45.01
C SER A 325 -1.68 -6.05 -43.65
N ASP A 326 -1.10 -4.86 -43.45
CA ASP A 326 -1.29 -4.05 -42.22
C ASP A 326 -2.61 -3.29 -42.24
N TYR A 327 -3.16 -2.97 -43.41
CA TYR A 327 -4.57 -2.58 -43.57
C TYR A 327 -5.47 -3.82 -43.64
N ALA A 328 -5.45 -4.63 -42.59
CA ALA A 328 -6.57 -5.51 -42.31
C ALA A 328 -7.80 -4.59 -42.13
N LEU A 329 -8.72 -4.62 -43.10
CA LEU A 329 -9.93 -3.77 -43.28
C LEU A 329 -10.95 -3.83 -42.11
N ASP A 330 -10.53 -4.37 -40.99
CA ASP A 330 -11.24 -4.60 -39.76
C ASP A 330 -10.54 -3.96 -38.54
N SER A 331 -9.29 -3.51 -38.63
CA SER A 331 -8.63 -2.76 -37.54
C SER A 331 -9.37 -1.44 -37.24
N ASP A 332 -9.75 -0.69 -38.28
CA ASP A 332 -10.51 0.56 -38.13
C ASP A 332 -11.96 0.35 -37.66
N LYS A 333 -12.48 -0.89 -37.64
CA LYS A 333 -13.77 -1.20 -37.03
C LYS A 333 -13.71 -1.25 -35.50
N TRP A 334 -12.50 -1.20 -34.93
CA TRP A 334 -12.25 -1.25 -33.48
C TRP A 334 -11.85 0.11 -32.90
N ASP A 335 -11.32 1.05 -33.71
CA ASP A 335 -10.81 2.34 -33.23
C ASP A 335 -11.92 3.40 -32.97
N GLY A 336 -13.17 3.11 -33.37
CA GLY A 336 -14.35 3.95 -33.11
C GLY A 336 -15.40 3.33 -32.19
N ARG A 337 -15.17 2.12 -31.66
CA ARG A 337 -16.05 1.45 -30.70
C ARG A 337 -15.32 1.20 -29.40
N GLN A 338 -15.23 2.24 -28.59
CA GLN A 338 -15.19 2.07 -27.14
C GLN A 338 -16.49 1.35 -26.74
N PHE A 339 -16.44 0.03 -26.67
CA PHE A 339 -17.53 -0.77 -26.11
C PHE A 339 -17.60 -0.46 -24.62
N ALA A 340 -18.44 0.50 -24.24
CA ALA A 340 -18.71 0.87 -22.86
C ALA A 340 -19.50 -0.20 -22.07
N ASP A 341 -19.40 -1.48 -22.43
CA ASP A 341 -20.36 -2.48 -21.99
C ASP A 341 -19.83 -3.92 -22.02
N TYR A 342 -18.71 -4.18 -21.35
CA TYR A 342 -18.30 -5.56 -21.03
C TYR A 342 -17.92 -5.79 -19.57
N LEU A 343 -17.73 -4.74 -18.77
CA LEU A 343 -17.46 -4.86 -17.33
C LEU A 343 -18.72 -4.68 -16.46
N ASP A 344 -19.78 -4.05 -16.96
CA ASP A 344 -21.03 -3.79 -16.23
C ASP A 344 -22.29 -4.41 -16.88
N GLN A 345 -22.14 -5.24 -17.91
CA GLN A 345 -23.28 -5.96 -18.47
C GLN A 345 -23.72 -7.01 -17.44
N PRO A 346 -24.96 -6.97 -16.89
CA PRO A 346 -25.45 -8.09 -16.11
C PRO A 346 -25.43 -9.32 -17.00
N VAL A 347 -24.88 -10.42 -16.48
CA VAL A 347 -24.86 -11.73 -17.15
C VAL A 347 -26.20 -11.93 -17.86
N ARG A 348 -26.17 -12.13 -19.18
CA ARG A 348 -27.38 -12.46 -19.95
C ARG A 348 -27.88 -13.82 -19.47
N VAL A 349 -28.76 -13.79 -18.47
CA VAL A 349 -29.32 -14.98 -17.81
C VAL A 349 -30.21 -15.82 -18.72
N ASN A 350 -30.51 -15.35 -19.93
CA ASN A 350 -31.46 -15.98 -20.85
C ASN A 350 -30.83 -16.52 -22.16
N ASP A 351 -29.51 -16.40 -22.34
CA ASP A 351 -28.85 -17.14 -23.42
C ASP A 351 -28.60 -18.58 -22.96
N PRO A 352 -29.16 -19.61 -23.62
CA PRO A 352 -28.87 -20.99 -23.27
C PRO A 352 -27.42 -21.29 -23.61
N VAL A 353 -26.56 -21.36 -22.59
CA VAL A 353 -25.19 -21.85 -22.73
C VAL A 353 -25.24 -23.34 -23.02
N ARG A 354 -25.28 -23.72 -24.30
CA ARG A 354 -25.21 -25.12 -24.73
C ARG A 354 -23.76 -25.59 -24.69
N HIS A 355 -23.31 -26.11 -23.55
CA HIS A 355 -22.11 -26.94 -23.52
C HIS A 355 -22.45 -28.31 -24.13
N LYS A 356 -21.93 -28.62 -25.32
CA LYS A 356 -22.02 -29.98 -25.89
C LYS A 356 -21.25 -30.93 -24.95
N SER A 357 -21.94 -31.92 -24.37
CA SER A 357 -21.36 -32.84 -23.37
C SER A 357 -19.99 -33.39 -23.79
N LEU A 358 -19.02 -33.37 -22.87
CA LEU A 358 -17.66 -33.90 -23.07
C LEU A 358 -17.51 -35.22 -22.28
N SER A 359 -17.14 -36.29 -22.97
CA SER A 359 -16.90 -37.61 -22.36
C SER A 359 -15.57 -38.19 -22.78
N SER A 360 -14.90 -38.90 -21.86
CA SER A 360 -13.74 -39.73 -22.24
C SER A 360 -14.18 -40.87 -23.18
N PRO A 361 -13.35 -41.32 -24.15
CA PRO A 361 -13.75 -42.32 -25.16
C PRO A 361 -14.23 -43.67 -24.61
N SER A 362 -13.89 -44.00 -23.37
CA SER A 362 -14.09 -45.31 -22.74
C SER A 362 -14.96 -45.25 -21.48
N TYR A 363 -15.85 -44.25 -21.37
CA TYR A 363 -16.76 -44.14 -20.22
C TYR A 363 -17.71 -45.35 -20.14
N VAL A 364 -17.69 -46.04 -18.99
CA VAL A 364 -18.63 -47.11 -18.64
C VAL A 364 -19.13 -46.84 -17.22
N SER A 365 -20.45 -46.71 -17.02
CA SER A 365 -21.06 -46.43 -15.71
C SER A 365 -21.30 -47.70 -14.88
N GLY A 366 -21.08 -47.65 -13.57
CA GLY A 366 -21.43 -48.73 -12.64
C GLY A 366 -20.28 -49.13 -11.72
N ALA A 367 -20.51 -50.08 -10.81
CA ALA A 367 -19.58 -50.43 -9.73
C ALA A 367 -18.16 -50.88 -10.14
N THR A 368 -17.92 -51.16 -11.43
CA THR A 368 -16.60 -51.47 -12.01
C THR A 368 -16.25 -50.53 -13.18
N GLY A 369 -16.93 -49.39 -13.26
CA GLY A 369 -16.79 -48.38 -14.29
C GLY A 369 -15.51 -47.55 -14.15
N HIS A 370 -15.03 -47.00 -15.27
CA HIS A 370 -13.86 -46.14 -15.34
C HIS A 370 -14.10 -44.97 -16.30
N GLY A 371 -13.49 -43.82 -16.03
CA GLY A 371 -13.55 -42.63 -16.89
C GLY A 371 -14.41 -41.50 -16.30
N PHE A 372 -14.63 -40.46 -17.11
CA PHE A 372 -15.42 -39.29 -16.72
C PHE A 372 -16.39 -38.87 -17.81
N LYS A 373 -17.51 -38.26 -17.38
CA LYS A 373 -18.48 -37.61 -18.24
C LYS A 373 -18.97 -36.30 -17.61
N ILE A 374 -19.02 -35.24 -18.41
CA ILE A 374 -19.64 -33.97 -18.04
C ILE A 374 -20.94 -33.83 -18.82
N ASN A 375 -22.05 -33.77 -18.10
CA ASN A 375 -23.40 -33.62 -18.65
C ASN A 375 -23.68 -32.15 -19.02
N GLU A 376 -24.67 -31.90 -19.88
CA GLU A 376 -25.00 -30.55 -20.36
C GLU A 376 -25.51 -29.61 -19.25
N ASP A 377 -25.96 -30.17 -18.13
CA ASP A 377 -26.37 -29.42 -16.92
C ASP A 377 -25.19 -29.01 -16.03
N GLY A 378 -23.96 -29.31 -16.44
CA GLY A 378 -22.74 -29.02 -15.70
C GLY A 378 -22.42 -30.05 -14.61
N SER A 379 -23.22 -31.10 -14.44
CA SER A 379 -22.90 -32.20 -13.53
C SER A 379 -21.78 -33.07 -14.10
N ALA A 380 -20.84 -33.47 -13.25
CA ALA A 380 -19.74 -34.35 -13.61
C ALA A 380 -19.87 -35.68 -12.87
N GLU A 381 -19.93 -36.77 -13.63
CA GLU A 381 -19.91 -38.14 -13.12
C GLU A 381 -18.47 -38.67 -13.19
N PHE A 382 -17.92 -39.05 -12.04
CA PHE A 382 -16.62 -39.70 -11.90
C PHE A 382 -16.81 -41.02 -11.16
N ASP A 383 -16.46 -42.14 -11.80
CA ASP A 383 -16.56 -43.45 -11.16
C ASP A 383 -15.15 -44.03 -10.90
N SER A 384 -14.90 -44.34 -9.62
CA SER A 384 -13.65 -44.79 -8.95
C SER A 384 -12.54 -43.74 -8.67
N ILE A 385 -12.62 -43.06 -7.51
CA ILE A 385 -11.42 -42.66 -6.73
C ILE A 385 -11.27 -43.67 -5.59
N SER A 386 -10.27 -44.54 -5.67
CA SER A 386 -9.97 -45.46 -4.59
C SER A 386 -9.28 -44.72 -3.44
N ASN A 387 -9.94 -44.80 -2.28
CA ASN A 387 -9.44 -44.74 -0.91
C ASN A 387 -9.60 -43.41 -0.11
N PRO A 388 -10.57 -43.35 0.82
CA PRO A 388 -10.72 -42.27 1.78
C PRO A 388 -10.11 -42.64 3.14
N GLU A 389 -8.90 -42.15 3.46
CA GLU A 389 -8.39 -42.24 4.83
C GLU A 389 -8.80 -41.00 5.65
N ARG A 390 -9.79 -41.24 6.52
CA ARG A 390 -10.17 -40.40 7.65
C ARG A 390 -9.11 -40.52 8.74
N ILE A 391 -8.43 -39.41 9.07
CA ILE A 391 -7.60 -39.32 10.27
C ILE A 391 -8.53 -39.23 11.51
N LYS A 392 -8.53 -40.29 12.32
CA LYS A 392 -9.13 -40.32 13.66
C LYS A 392 -8.04 -40.15 14.72
N CYS A 393 -8.40 -39.41 15.76
CA CYS A 393 -7.65 -39.15 16.99
C CYS A 393 -7.08 -40.40 17.67
N CYS A 394 -5.92 -40.28 18.33
CA CYS A 394 -5.50 -41.15 19.43
C CYS A 394 -4.92 -40.35 20.59
N TYR A 395 -5.54 -40.53 21.76
CA TYR A 395 -5.07 -40.20 23.11
C TYR A 395 -3.79 -40.95 23.48
N PHE A 396 -2.93 -40.38 24.34
CA PHE A 396 -1.95 -41.15 25.12
C PHE A 396 -2.28 -41.10 26.61
N LYS A 397 -2.23 -42.29 27.23
CA LYS A 397 -2.51 -42.58 28.63
C LYS A 397 -1.16 -42.88 29.32
N HIS A 398 -1.07 -42.44 30.57
CA HIS A 398 0.05 -42.64 31.50
C HIS A 398 0.66 -44.04 31.53
N SER A 399 1.98 -44.05 31.69
CA SER A 399 2.71 -44.94 32.59
C SER A 399 3.89 -44.18 33.18
#